data_AF-A0A1Q3DKK2-F1
#
_entry.id   AF-A0A1Q3DKK2-F1
#
_cell.length_a   1.000
_cell.length_b   1.000
_cell.length_c   1.000
_cell.angle_alpha   90.00
_cell.angle_beta   90.00
_cell.angle_gamma   90.00
#
_symmetry.space_group_name_H-M   'P 1'
#
loop_
_entity.id
_entity.type
_entity.pdbx_description
1 polymer ?
#
loop_
_entity_poly.entity_id
_entity_poly.type
_entity_poly.pdbx_seq_one_letter_code
_entity_poly.pdbx_strand_id
1 'polypeptide(L)'
;VPCPFQGHINPMFQLGTILHSKGFSITIAHTIFNFPNPSDHPDFDFLPIANGVSKEESTEDFVTFILSLNVNCRIPFQESLCGMIENQDLLDEIPCIIYDSLMYFAGDVAHHLKLPNIILQTCCVTNLVLYKIYPRLQEEGYLPVK
;
A
#
# COMPACT_ATOMS: atom_id res chain seq x y z
N VAL A 1 -0.12 1.07 4.17
CA VAL A 1 0.62 1.25 2.90
C VAL A 1 -0.27 1.90 1.84
N PRO A 2 -0.30 3.24 1.76
CA PRO A 2 -1.09 3.95 0.74
C PRO A 2 -0.48 3.82 -0.66
N CYS A 3 -1.31 3.91 -1.70
CA CYS A 3 -0.85 4.21 -3.05
C CYS A 3 -0.45 5.71 -3.11
N PRO A 4 0.67 6.09 -3.77
CA PRO A 4 1.26 7.43 -3.60
C PRO A 4 0.59 8.52 -4.45
N PHE A 5 -0.74 8.51 -4.49
CA PHE A 5 -1.59 9.50 -5.14
C PHE A 5 -2.63 10.03 -4.16
N GLN A 6 -2.93 11.33 -4.25
CA GLN A 6 -3.74 12.03 -3.25
C GLN A 6 -5.14 11.43 -3.03
N GLY A 7 -5.75 10.86 -4.08
CA GLY A 7 -7.03 10.15 -3.97
C GLY A 7 -6.99 8.89 -3.10
N HIS A 8 -5.79 8.34 -2.85
CA HIS A 8 -5.55 7.14 -2.05
C HIS A 8 -4.93 7.48 -0.68
N ILE A 9 -4.03 8.47 -0.63
CA ILE A 9 -3.37 8.92 0.60
C ILE A 9 -4.40 9.44 1.60
N ASN A 10 -5.27 10.36 1.18
CA ASN A 10 -6.20 11.03 2.11
C ASN A 10 -7.16 10.05 2.81
N PRO A 11 -7.84 9.11 2.11
CA PRO A 11 -8.68 8.11 2.77
C PRO A 11 -7.90 7.19 3.73
N MET A 12 -6.69 6.77 3.36
CA MET A 12 -5.84 5.94 4.21
C MET A 12 -5.44 6.68 5.49
N PHE A 13 -5.19 7.99 5.40
CA PHE A 13 -4.85 8.83 6.56
C PHE A 13 -6.07 9.03 7.46
N GLN A 14 -7.25 9.27 6.89
CA GLN A 14 -8.50 9.33 7.65
C GLN A 14 -8.77 8.03 8.40
N LEU A 15 -8.56 6.87 7.76
CA LEU A 15 -8.64 5.57 8.41
C LEU A 15 -7.61 5.45 9.55
N GLY A 16 -6.36 5.87 9.31
CA GLY A 16 -5.31 5.94 10.32
C GLY A 16 -5.74 6.76 11.53
N THR A 17 -6.30 7.96 11.33
CA THR A 17 -6.79 8.82 12.42
C THR A 17 -7.90 8.14 13.22
N ILE A 18 -8.83 7.46 12.55
CA ILE A 18 -9.90 6.72 13.22
C ILE A 18 -9.31 5.59 14.08
N LEU A 19 -8.38 4.81 13.54
CA LEU A 19 -7.75 3.72 14.28
C LEU A 19 -6.89 4.24 15.45
N HIS A 20 -6.14 5.32 15.24
CA HIS A 20 -5.39 5.98 16.30
C HIS A 20 -6.30 6.43 17.44
N SER A 21 -7.47 7.00 17.14
CA SER A 21 -8.47 7.38 18.15
C SER A 21 -9.03 6.19 18.96
N LYS A 22 -8.82 4.95 18.48
CA LYS A 22 -9.18 3.70 19.17
C LYS A 22 -8.00 3.07 19.93
N GLY A 23 -6.85 3.73 19.98
CA GLY A 23 -5.67 3.30 20.73
C GLY A 23 -4.67 2.46 19.94
N PHE A 24 -4.80 2.37 18.61
CA PHE A 24 -3.80 1.70 17.79
C PHE A 24 -2.64 2.66 17.47
N SER A 25 -1.40 2.20 17.62
CA SER A 25 -0.23 2.87 17.05
C SER A 25 -0.25 2.74 15.53
N ILE A 26 0.01 3.84 14.82
CA ILE A 26 -0.10 3.89 13.35
C ILE A 26 1.25 4.24 12.73
N THR A 27 1.76 3.33 11.90
CA THR A 27 2.92 3.58 11.05
C THR A 27 2.49 3.68 9.58
N ILE A 28 2.72 4.85 8.99
CA ILE A 28 2.50 5.10 7.57
C ILE A 28 3.74 4.67 6.79
N ALA A 29 3.71 3.44 6.28
CA ALA A 29 4.69 2.98 5.31
C ALA A 29 4.33 3.49 3.91
N HIS A 30 5.15 4.38 3.36
CA HIS A 30 4.88 5.11 2.12
C HIS A 30 6.13 5.17 1.24
N THR A 31 5.94 5.10 -0.08
CA THR A 31 7.04 5.24 -1.04
C THR A 31 7.67 6.63 -0.95
N ILE A 32 8.96 6.76 -1.23
CA ILE A 32 9.61 8.09 -1.29
C ILE A 32 9.00 9.03 -2.34
N PHE A 33 8.32 8.48 -3.36
CA PHE A 33 7.52 9.25 -4.30
C PHE A 33 6.27 9.84 -3.63
N ASN A 34 6.05 11.15 -3.79
CA ASN A 34 4.97 11.91 -3.11
C ASN A 34 4.93 11.67 -1.59
N PHE A 35 6.10 11.52 -0.95
CA PHE A 35 6.15 11.27 0.47
C PHE A 35 5.52 12.44 1.26
N PRO A 36 4.51 12.19 2.11
CA PRO A 36 3.85 13.21 2.91
C PRO A 36 4.83 13.79 3.93
N ASN A 37 4.64 15.06 4.29
CA ASN A 37 5.45 15.69 5.33
C ASN A 37 5.02 15.16 6.71
N PRO A 38 5.88 14.45 7.46
CA PRO A 38 5.52 13.88 8.75
C PRO A 38 5.08 14.92 9.78
N SER A 39 5.59 16.14 9.68
CA SER A 39 5.24 17.24 10.60
C SER A 39 3.76 17.62 10.56
N ASP A 40 3.06 17.34 9.45
CA ASP A 40 1.64 17.61 9.30
C ASP A 40 0.76 16.52 9.97
N HIS A 41 1.37 15.42 10.41
CA HIS A 41 0.72 14.25 10.97
C HIS A 41 1.48 13.70 12.20
N PRO A 42 1.60 14.48 13.28
CA PRO A 42 2.43 14.14 14.44
C PRO A 42 1.94 12.91 15.22
N ASP A 43 0.71 12.48 15.00
CA ASP A 43 0.11 11.30 15.64
C ASP A 43 0.56 9.97 14.99
N PHE A 44 1.29 10.02 13.88
CA PHE A 44 1.71 8.83 13.12
C PHE A 44 3.23 8.73 13.03
N ASP A 45 3.72 7.50 13.05
CA ASP A 45 5.08 7.19 12.63
C ASP A 45 5.15 7.04 11.11
N PHE A 46 6.33 7.26 10.54
CA PHE A 46 6.54 7.24 9.10
C PHE A 46 7.67 6.30 8.71
N LEU A 47 7.37 5.38 7.79
CA LEU A 47 8.34 4.40 7.28
C LEU A 47 8.55 4.63 5.78
N PRO A 48 9.63 5.33 5.37
CA PRO A 48 9.92 5.55 3.96
C PRO A 48 10.35 4.24 3.29
N ILE A 49 9.67 3.89 2.19
CA ILE A 49 9.98 2.72 1.37
C ILE A 49 10.74 3.19 0.13
N ALA A 50 11.95 2.67 -0.04
CA ALA A 50 12.68 2.82 -1.30
C ALA A 50 11.88 2.15 -2.41
N ASN A 51 11.55 2.90 -3.46
CA ASN A 51 10.75 2.41 -4.57
C ASN A 51 11.56 2.19 -5.85
N GLY A 52 12.83 2.62 -5.89
CA GLY A 52 13.70 2.46 -7.06
C GLY A 52 13.19 3.12 -8.35
N VAL A 53 12.18 4.00 -8.25
CA VAL A 53 11.60 4.70 -9.41
C VAL A 53 12.05 6.16 -9.38
N SER A 54 12.68 6.60 -10.46
CA SER A 54 13.03 8.00 -10.70
C SER A 54 11.77 8.86 -10.91
N LYS A 55 11.86 10.17 -10.67
CA LYS A 55 10.75 11.09 -10.98
C LYS A 55 10.38 11.09 -12.48
N GLU A 56 11.31 10.73 -13.36
CA GLU A 56 11.11 10.69 -14.81
C GLU A 56 10.25 9.49 -15.24
N GLU A 57 10.47 8.32 -14.65
CA GLU A 57 9.63 7.11 -14.86
C GLU A 57 8.19 7.28 -14.34
N SER A 58 7.94 8.26 -13.46
CA SER A 58 6.57 8.59 -13.00
C SER A 58 5.73 9.35 -14.05
N THR A 59 6.33 9.74 -15.17
CA THR A 59 5.62 10.36 -16.31
C THR A 59 5.13 9.34 -17.34
N GLU A 60 5.47 8.06 -17.18
CA GLU A 60 4.98 6.97 -18.00
C GLU A 60 3.55 6.55 -17.62
N ASP A 61 2.98 5.66 -18.44
CA ASP A 61 1.68 5.04 -18.24
C ASP A 61 1.44 4.60 -16.79
N PHE A 62 0.27 4.98 -16.24
CA PHE A 62 -0.09 4.75 -14.84
C PHE A 62 0.01 3.27 -14.45
N VAL A 63 -0.36 2.37 -15.36
CA VAL A 63 -0.31 0.93 -15.08
C VAL A 63 1.14 0.47 -14.94
N THR A 64 2.02 0.85 -15.87
CA THR A 64 3.46 0.55 -15.79
C THR A 64 4.05 1.08 -14.48
N PHE A 65 3.71 2.30 -14.07
CA PHE A 65 4.20 2.86 -12.82
C PHE A 65 3.77 2.04 -11.59
N ILE A 66 2.48 1.67 -11.50
CA ILE A 66 1.97 0.83 -10.40
C ILE A 66 2.65 -0.54 -10.39
N LEU A 67 2.85 -1.17 -11.56
CA LEU A 67 3.54 -2.45 -11.67
C LEU A 67 4.99 -2.35 -11.15
N SER A 68 5.72 -1.31 -11.55
CA SER A 68 7.09 -1.05 -11.08
C SER A 68 7.15 -0.85 -9.57
N LEU A 69 6.19 -0.13 -8.98
CA LEU A 69 6.12 0.00 -7.51
C LEU A 69 5.97 -1.36 -6.83
N ASN A 70 5.12 -2.24 -7.35
CA ASN A 70 4.88 -3.55 -6.75
C ASN A 70 6.09 -4.49 -6.85
N VAL A 71 6.90 -4.36 -7.89
CA VAL A 71 8.18 -5.10 -8.00
C VAL A 71 9.22 -4.52 -7.05
N ASN A 72 9.45 -3.21 -7.14
CA ASN A 72 10.61 -2.58 -6.51
C ASN A 72 10.43 -2.34 -5.01
N CYS A 73 9.21 -2.11 -4.53
CA CYS A 73 8.95 -1.83 -3.10
C CYS A 73 8.90 -3.09 -2.24
N ARG A 74 8.77 -4.29 -2.84
CA ARG A 74 8.54 -5.54 -2.10
C ARG A 74 9.65 -5.84 -1.10
N ILE A 75 10.90 -5.90 -1.57
CA ILE A 75 12.06 -6.22 -0.73
C ILE A 75 12.34 -5.11 0.29
N PRO A 76 12.44 -3.82 -0.12
CA PRO A 76 12.68 -2.74 0.84
C PRO A 76 11.61 -2.65 1.93
N PHE A 77 10.34 -2.88 1.58
CA PHE A 77 9.25 -2.90 2.56
C PHE A 77 9.38 -4.07 3.54
N GLN A 78 9.70 -5.26 3.05
CA GLN A 78 9.91 -6.44 3.91
C GLN A 78 11.07 -6.23 4.89
N GLU A 79 12.21 -5.74 4.41
CA GLU A 79 13.38 -5.47 5.25
C GLU A 79 13.08 -4.42 6.32
N SER A 80 12.42 -3.33 5.92
CA SER A 80 12.03 -2.24 6.84
C SER A 80 11.06 -2.73 7.92
N LEU A 81 10.11 -3.59 7.55
CA LEU A 81 9.13 -4.16 8.47
C LEU A 81 9.77 -5.16 9.44
N CYS A 82 10.64 -6.05 8.96
CA CYS A 82 11.39 -6.96 9.83
C CYS A 82 12.24 -6.18 10.85
N GLY A 83 12.97 -5.16 10.38
CA GLY A 83 13.74 -4.30 11.27
C GLY A 83 12.88 -3.57 12.30
N MET A 84 11.67 -3.15 11.94
CA MET A 84 10.74 -2.53 12.90
C MET A 84 10.26 -3.53 13.96
N ILE A 85 9.90 -4.75 13.56
CA ILE A 85 9.43 -5.81 14.46
C ILE A 85 10.55 -6.25 15.42
N GLU A 86 11.78 -6.38 14.92
CA GLU A 86 12.94 -6.77 15.73
C GLU A 86 13.34 -5.70 16.75
N ASN A 87 13.24 -4.41 16.40
CA ASN A 87 13.71 -3.32 17.27
C ASN A 87 12.72 -2.90 18.37
N GLN A 88 11.43 -3.16 18.20
CA GLN A 88 10.42 -2.64 19.12
C GLN A 88 10.06 -3.61 20.27
N ASP A 89 10.77 -4.73 20.44
CA ASP A 89 10.41 -5.80 21.41
C ASP A 89 8.90 -6.10 21.37
N LEU A 90 8.27 -6.00 20.19
CA LEU A 90 6.85 -6.26 19.93
C LEU A 90 6.51 -7.76 20.04
N LEU A 91 7.26 -8.50 20.86
CA LEU A 91 7.12 -9.93 21.07
C LEU A 91 5.68 -10.32 21.45
N ASP A 92 4.92 -9.39 22.03
CA ASP A 92 3.52 -9.59 22.42
C ASP A 92 2.49 -8.93 21.46
N GLU A 93 2.90 -8.08 20.51
CA GLU A 93 1.98 -7.34 19.61
C GLU A 93 2.28 -7.59 18.13
N ILE A 94 1.41 -8.35 17.47
CA ILE A 94 1.53 -8.65 16.04
C ILE A 94 0.96 -7.48 15.21
N PRO A 95 1.77 -6.79 14.38
CA PRO A 95 1.26 -5.70 13.56
C PRO A 95 0.30 -6.19 12.47
N CYS A 96 -0.74 -5.39 12.20
CA CYS A 96 -1.66 -5.61 11.08
C CYS A 96 -1.30 -4.67 9.92
N ILE A 97 -1.16 -5.22 8.72
CA ILE A 97 -0.84 -4.44 7.53
C ILE A 97 -2.14 -4.05 6.82
N ILE A 98 -2.47 -2.76 6.84
CA ILE A 98 -3.54 -2.20 6.01
C ILE A 98 -2.91 -1.59 4.76
N TYR A 99 -3.34 -2.02 3.58
CA TYR A 99 -2.76 -1.55 2.32
C TYR A 99 -3.83 -1.21 1.27
N ASP A 100 -3.50 -0.25 0.41
CA ASP A 100 -4.32 0.06 -0.75
C ASP A 100 -4.29 -1.10 -1.74
N SER A 101 -5.43 -1.42 -2.36
CA SER A 101 -5.56 -2.46 -3.39
C SER A 101 -4.52 -2.42 -4.52
N LEU A 102 -4.00 -1.24 -4.87
CA LEU A 102 -2.97 -1.09 -5.90
C LEU A 102 -1.55 -1.43 -5.41
N MET A 103 -1.34 -1.51 -4.10
CA MET A 103 -0.05 -1.76 -3.44
C MET A 103 0.04 -3.23 -2.97
N TYR A 104 -0.30 -4.17 -3.86
CA TYR A 104 -0.42 -5.59 -3.54
C TYR A 104 0.87 -6.26 -3.06
N PHE A 105 2.05 -5.69 -3.33
CA PHE A 105 3.31 -6.16 -2.73
C PHE A 105 3.26 -6.20 -1.19
N ALA A 106 2.49 -5.29 -0.57
CA ALA A 106 2.33 -5.26 0.88
C ALA A 106 1.57 -6.49 1.38
N GLY A 107 0.58 -6.96 0.61
CA GLY A 107 -0.13 -8.21 0.87
C GLY A 107 0.78 -9.43 0.71
N ASP A 108 1.62 -9.46 -0.32
CA ASP A 108 2.59 -10.54 -0.53
C ASP A 108 3.59 -10.64 0.63
N VAL A 109 4.09 -9.49 1.10
CA VAL A 109 4.98 -9.41 2.27
C VAL A 109 4.23 -9.83 3.55
N ALA A 110 3.01 -9.35 3.77
CA ALA A 110 2.19 -9.75 4.91
C ALA A 110 2.00 -11.27 4.96
N HIS A 111 1.66 -11.88 3.81
CA HIS A 111 1.49 -13.31 3.69
C HIS A 111 2.81 -14.07 3.97
N HIS A 112 3.92 -13.61 3.39
CA HIS A 112 5.24 -14.21 3.61
C HIS A 112 5.66 -14.20 5.09
N LEU A 113 5.40 -13.09 5.78
CA LEU A 113 5.69 -12.91 7.21
C LEU A 113 4.59 -13.46 8.14
N LYS A 114 3.51 -14.03 7.57
CA LYS A 114 2.33 -14.54 8.31
C LYS A 114 1.67 -13.49 9.21
N LEU A 115 1.64 -12.24 8.73
CA LEU A 115 1.00 -11.13 9.42
C LEU A 115 -0.45 -10.95 8.97
N PRO A 116 -1.37 -10.56 9.88
CA PRO A 116 -2.71 -10.17 9.50
C PRO A 116 -2.67 -8.97 8.57
N ASN A 117 -3.58 -8.93 7.60
CA ASN A 117 -3.67 -7.82 6.65
C ASN A 117 -5.11 -7.53 6.22
N ILE A 118 -5.33 -6.28 5.83
CA ILE A 118 -6.61 -5.76 5.35
C ILE A 118 -6.35 -4.96 4.08
N ILE A 119 -7.14 -5.22 3.04
CA ILE A 119 -7.14 -4.44 1.80
C ILE A 119 -8.14 -3.30 1.94
N LEU A 120 -7.68 -2.06 1.70
CA LEU A 120 -8.56 -0.92 1.50
C LEU A 120 -8.73 -0.66 0.00
N GLN A 121 -9.98 -0.69 -0.48
CA GLN A 121 -10.32 -0.17 -1.79
C GLN A 121 -10.77 1.28 -1.66
N THR A 122 -9.98 2.20 -2.21
CA THR A 122 -10.27 3.64 -2.24
C THR A 122 -11.04 4.06 -3.50
N CYS A 123 -11.08 3.19 -4.52
CA CYS A 123 -11.86 3.39 -5.74
C CYS A 123 -13.36 3.08 -5.54
N CYS A 124 -14.18 3.46 -6.53
CA CYS A 124 -15.62 3.18 -6.51
C CYS A 124 -15.94 1.67 -6.45
N VAL A 125 -17.08 1.32 -5.83
CA VAL A 125 -17.52 -0.08 -5.64
C VAL A 125 -17.68 -0.83 -6.98
N THR A 126 -18.03 -0.13 -8.06
CA THR A 126 -18.14 -0.72 -9.40
C THR A 126 -16.79 -1.25 -9.90
N ASN A 127 -15.66 -0.66 -9.47
CA ASN A 127 -14.33 -1.16 -9.80
C ASN A 127 -14.06 -2.56 -9.21
N LEU A 128 -14.62 -2.87 -8.02
CA LEU A 128 -14.51 -4.20 -7.42
C LEU A 128 -15.23 -5.28 -8.23
N VAL A 129 -16.37 -4.92 -8.83
CA VAL A 129 -17.10 -5.84 -9.71
C VAL A 129 -16.26 -6.15 -10.94
N LEU A 130 -15.55 -5.15 -11.48
CA LEU A 130 -14.69 -5.31 -12.65
C LEU A 130 -13.62 -6.39 -12.42
N TYR A 131 -12.93 -6.40 -11.28
CA TYR A 131 -11.92 -7.43 -10.97
C TYR A 131 -12.50 -8.86 -11.00
N LYS A 132 -13.76 -9.05 -10.60
CA LYS A 132 -14.42 -10.37 -10.62
C LYS A 132 -14.86 -10.80 -12.01
N ILE A 133 -15.30 -9.86 -12.85
CA ILE A 133 -15.76 -10.16 -14.21
C ILE A 133 -14.62 -10.16 -15.24
N TYR A 134 -13.46 -9.56 -14.92
CA TYR A 134 -12.34 -9.42 -15.83
C TYR A 134 -11.87 -10.76 -16.43
N PRO A 135 -11.66 -11.85 -15.64
CA PRO A 135 -11.27 -13.14 -16.22
C PRO A 135 -12.30 -13.64 -17.24
N ARG A 136 -13.59 -13.51 -16.93
CA ARG A 136 -14.68 -13.89 -17.85
C ARG A 136 -14.68 -13.04 -19.12
N LEU A 137 -14.46 -11.73 -19.01
CA LEU A 137 -14.38 -10.85 -20.18
C LEU A 137 -13.19 -11.18 -21.08
N GLN A 138 -12.07 -11.66 -20.52
CA GLN A 138 -10.94 -12.17 -21.30
C GLN A 138 -11.28 -13.51 -21.98
N GLU A 139 -11.88 -14.46 -21.25
CA GLU A 139 -12.30 -15.75 -21.80
C GLU A 139 -13.32 -15.60 -22.95
N GLU A 140 -14.23 -14.64 -22.83
CA GLU A 140 -15.25 -14.32 -23.84
C GLU A 140 -14.71 -13.46 -25.00
N GLY A 141 -13.42 -13.07 -24.97
CA GLY A 141 -12.77 -12.31 -26.05
C GLY A 141 -13.16 -10.83 -26.13
N TYR A 142 -13.79 -10.27 -25.08
CA TYR A 142 -14.10 -8.84 -24.99
C TYR A 142 -12.88 -7.97 -24.65
N LEU A 143 -11.79 -8.58 -24.17
CA LEU A 143 -10.55 -7.90 -23.80
C LEU A 143 -9.31 -8.54 -24.47
N PRO A 144 -8.28 -7.74 -24.84
CA PRO A 144 -8.23 -6.27 -24.73
C PRO A 144 -9.16 -5.59 -25.74
N VAL A 145 -9.72 -4.43 -25.36
CA VAL A 145 -10.52 -3.61 -26.28
C VAL A 145 -9.59 -3.07 -27.36
N LYS A 146 -10.01 -3.16 -28.63
CA LYS A 146 -9.29 -2.56 -29.77
C LYS A 146 -9.35 -1.04 -29.75
#